data_AF-F7HXI9-F1
#
_entry.id   AF-F7HXI9-F1
#
_cell.length_a   1.000
_cell.length_b   1.000
_cell.length_c   1.000
_cell.angle_alpha   90.00
_cell.angle_beta   90.00
_cell.angle_gamma   90.00
#
_symmetry.space_group_name_H-M   'P 1'
#
loop_
_entity.id
_entity.type
_entity.pdbx_description
1 polymer ?
#
loop_
_entity_poly.entity_id
_entity_poly.type
_entity_poly.pdbx_seq_one_letter_code
_entity_poly.pdbx_strand_id
1 'polypeptide(L)'
;MVNEGPNEEERDDTPAPETELQADGSVSVHPSVSIDPSLSVHPSSSAHPSALAQPSGLAHPSGSGSENLSVIKVSRRRWAVVLVFSCYSMCNAFQWIQYSSINNIFMHFYGVSAFAIDWLSMCYMLTYIPLLLPVAWLLEKFGLRTIALTGSALNCLGAWVKLGSLRPHLFPVTVVGQLICSVAQVFILGMPSRIASVWFGANEVSTACSVAVFGNQLGIAIGFLVPPVLVPNIEDQDKLAYHISIMFYIIGGVATLLLILVIIVFKEKPKYPPSRAQSLSYALASPDASYLSSIVRLFKNLNFVLLVITYGLNAGAFYALSTLLNRMVIRHYPGEEVNAGRIGLTIVIAGMLGAVLSGIWLDRSKTYKETTLVVYIMTLVGMLVYTFTLNLGYLWVVFITAGTMGFFMTGYLPLGFEFAVELTYPESEGISSGLLNISAQVFGIIFTISQGQIIDNYGTKPGNIFLCLFLALGSALTAFIKADLRRQKANKETPENKLQEEEEESNSSKLPTAVSEDHL
;
A
#
# COMPACT_ATOMS: atom_id res chain seq x y z
N MET A 1 -0.03 -81.47 18.01
CA MET A 1 1.35 -80.99 18.21
C MET A 1 1.23 -79.57 18.77
N VAL A 2 1.28 -79.32 20.09
CA VAL A 2 1.80 -80.15 21.21
C VAL A 2 3.30 -80.41 21.06
N ASN A 3 4.20 -79.96 21.95
CA ASN A 3 4.05 -79.06 23.12
C ASN A 3 5.29 -78.10 23.21
N GLU A 4 5.82 -77.52 24.30
CA GLU A 4 5.80 -77.73 25.77
C GLU A 4 6.15 -76.40 26.50
N GLY A 5 6.19 -76.38 27.84
CA GLY A 5 6.82 -75.32 28.68
C GLY A 5 7.87 -75.94 29.62
N PRO A 6 7.94 -75.60 30.94
CA PRO A 6 7.39 -74.43 31.66
C PRO A 6 8.38 -73.88 32.75
N ASN A 7 7.85 -73.48 33.93
CA ASN A 7 8.44 -73.01 35.22
C ASN A 7 8.45 -71.47 35.44
N GLU A 8 7.74 -70.86 36.41
CA GLU A 8 7.68 -71.01 37.90
C GLU A 8 8.85 -70.26 38.61
N GLU A 9 8.69 -69.47 39.69
CA GLU A 9 7.52 -69.02 40.51
C GLU A 9 7.88 -67.65 41.21
N GLU A 10 7.20 -67.00 42.18
CA GLU A 10 6.10 -67.36 43.11
C GLU A 10 5.08 -66.19 43.37
N ARG A 11 5.27 -65.40 44.45
CA ARG A 11 4.32 -64.54 45.23
C ARG A 11 5.08 -63.36 45.90
N ASP A 12 4.56 -62.48 46.76
CA ASP A 12 3.23 -61.90 47.15
C ASP A 12 3.59 -60.40 47.50
N ASP A 13 2.73 -59.40 47.73
CA ASP A 13 1.80 -59.23 48.85
C ASP A 13 1.10 -57.83 48.76
N THR A 14 0.07 -57.56 49.56
CA THR A 14 -0.52 -56.20 49.80
C THR A 14 -0.97 -56.10 51.27
N PRO A 15 -1.01 -54.91 51.95
CA PRO A 15 -1.75 -53.70 51.54
C PRO A 15 -1.15 -52.34 52.02
N ALA A 16 -2.00 -51.29 52.08
CA ALA A 16 -1.77 -49.97 52.73
C ALA A 16 -2.46 -49.93 54.13
N PRO A 17 -2.76 -48.79 54.83
CA PRO A 17 -2.34 -47.38 54.68
C PRO A 17 -1.93 -46.66 56.01
N GLU A 18 -1.41 -45.42 55.93
CA GLU A 18 -1.50 -44.37 56.99
C GLU A 18 -1.19 -42.97 56.36
N THR A 19 -1.52 -41.72 56.81
CA THR A 19 -2.02 -41.04 58.05
C THR A 19 -1.04 -40.93 59.24
N GLU A 20 -1.03 -39.90 60.11
CA GLU A 20 -1.66 -38.55 60.22
C GLU A 20 -0.78 -37.65 61.14
N LEU A 21 -0.90 -36.30 61.13
CA LEU A 21 -0.92 -35.40 62.33
C LEU A 21 -0.75 -33.88 62.00
N GLN A 22 -1.14 -33.02 62.96
CA GLN A 22 -1.31 -31.56 62.83
C GLN A 22 -0.62 -30.77 63.99
N ALA A 23 -1.02 -29.49 64.17
CA ALA A 23 -0.87 -28.62 65.36
C ALA A 23 0.40 -27.72 65.43
N ASP A 24 0.36 -26.43 65.85
CA ASP A 24 -0.80 -25.53 66.10
C ASP A 24 -0.44 -24.02 66.07
N GLY A 25 -1.45 -23.16 65.84
CA GLY A 25 -1.51 -21.70 66.15
C GLY A 25 -0.48 -20.74 65.52
N SER A 26 -0.60 -19.41 65.60
CA SER A 26 -1.72 -18.44 65.76
C SER A 26 -1.11 -17.02 65.55
N VAL A 27 -1.71 -15.97 64.97
CA VAL A 27 -2.81 -15.07 65.41
C VAL A 27 -3.00 -13.97 64.31
N SER A 28 -4.25 -13.51 64.06
CA SER A 28 -4.81 -12.26 63.43
C SER A 28 -3.94 -11.24 62.61
N VAL A 29 -4.43 -10.25 61.83
CA VAL A 29 -5.70 -9.48 61.79
C VAL A 29 -6.10 -9.13 60.34
N HIS A 30 -7.40 -9.12 60.03
CA HIS A 30 -8.04 -8.38 58.92
C HIS A 30 -8.83 -7.20 59.51
N PRO A 31 -8.96 -6.03 58.84
CA PRO A 31 -10.13 -5.88 57.95
C PRO A 31 -9.92 -4.97 56.72
N SER A 32 -11.02 -4.78 55.98
CA SER A 32 -11.23 -3.88 54.85
C SER A 32 -12.10 -2.66 55.26
N VAL A 33 -12.72 -1.96 54.29
CA VAL A 33 -13.73 -0.86 54.45
C VAL A 33 -13.11 0.53 54.76
N SER A 34 -13.71 1.69 54.46
CA SER A 34 -14.33 2.34 53.27
C SER A 34 -14.86 3.74 53.72
N ILE A 35 -15.21 4.64 52.77
CA ILE A 35 -16.08 5.84 52.95
C ILE A 35 -15.45 7.09 53.63
N ASP A 36 -15.43 8.19 52.85
CA ASP A 36 -15.85 9.60 53.08
C ASP A 36 -16.24 10.13 54.50
N PRO A 37 -16.37 11.47 54.71
CA PRO A 37 -15.69 12.63 54.09
C PRO A 37 -15.34 13.75 55.15
N SER A 38 -15.22 14.99 54.66
CA SER A 38 -15.44 16.27 55.37
C SER A 38 -14.31 16.90 56.20
N LEU A 39 -14.01 18.17 55.89
CA LEU A 39 -14.28 19.29 56.81
C LEU A 39 -14.29 20.63 56.05
N SER A 40 -15.14 21.56 56.47
CA SER A 40 -15.37 22.86 55.83
C SER A 40 -15.03 24.03 56.75
N VAL A 41 -14.52 25.12 56.19
CA VAL A 41 -14.51 26.46 56.82
C VAL A 41 -14.91 27.48 55.77
N HIS A 42 -15.78 28.43 56.16
CA HIS A 42 -16.41 29.42 55.28
C HIS A 42 -15.61 30.75 55.20
N PRO A 43 -15.93 31.66 54.25
CA PRO A 43 -15.13 32.85 53.96
C PRO A 43 -15.47 34.06 54.84
N SER A 44 -14.66 35.11 54.73
CA SER A 44 -14.95 36.47 55.22
C SER A 44 -14.79 37.49 54.09
N SER A 45 -15.39 38.68 54.26
CA SER A 45 -15.69 39.63 53.18
C SER A 45 -15.23 41.06 53.51
N SER A 46 -15.38 41.94 52.52
CA SER A 46 -15.40 43.42 52.59
C SER A 46 -14.09 44.19 52.87
N ALA A 47 -13.65 44.94 51.85
CA ALA A 47 -13.28 46.36 51.96
C ALA A 47 -13.29 47.03 50.56
N HIS A 48 -14.26 47.91 50.33
CA HIS A 48 -14.30 48.92 49.26
C HIS A 48 -14.28 50.32 49.92
N PRO A 49 -14.15 51.44 49.18
CA PRO A 49 -13.39 51.69 47.95
C PRO A 49 -12.48 52.95 48.10
N SER A 50 -11.82 53.38 47.01
CA SER A 50 -11.41 54.78 46.80
C SER A 50 -11.41 55.09 45.31
N ALA A 51 -11.63 56.36 44.93
CA ALA A 51 -12.19 56.71 43.62
C ALA A 51 -11.50 57.90 42.92
N LEU A 52 -11.90 58.10 41.66
CA LEU A 52 -11.68 59.27 40.79
C LEU A 52 -10.25 59.58 40.31
N ALA A 53 -10.00 59.19 39.06
CA ALA A 53 -9.41 60.07 38.04
C ALA A 53 -10.13 59.82 36.71
N GLN A 54 -10.31 60.84 35.87
CA GLN A 54 -11.10 60.78 34.63
C GLN A 54 -10.21 60.67 33.36
N PRO A 55 -10.77 60.33 32.17
CA PRO A 55 -9.99 59.80 31.05
C PRO A 55 -9.39 60.88 30.12
N SER A 56 -8.29 60.52 29.44
CA SER A 56 -7.87 61.09 28.15
C SER A 56 -6.76 60.25 27.51
N GLY A 57 -6.67 60.29 26.18
CA GLY A 57 -5.52 59.80 25.41
C GLY A 57 -5.77 58.57 24.54
N LEU A 58 -6.02 58.78 23.24
CA LEU A 58 -5.71 57.76 22.24
C LEU A 58 -4.18 57.65 22.16
N ALA A 59 -3.64 56.47 22.48
CA ALA A 59 -2.24 56.14 22.25
C ALA A 59 -2.16 54.90 21.36
N HIS A 60 -1.70 55.07 20.12
CA HIS A 60 -1.36 53.95 19.25
C HIS A 60 -0.21 53.14 19.89
N PRO A 61 -0.36 51.83 20.15
CA PRO A 61 0.77 50.98 20.42
C PRO A 61 1.48 50.69 19.08
N SER A 62 2.32 51.64 18.65
CA SER A 62 3.29 51.46 17.55
C SER A 62 4.42 50.53 17.98
N GLY A 63 4.07 49.31 18.41
CA GLY A 63 4.97 48.23 18.73
C GLY A 63 4.83 47.17 17.65
N SER A 64 5.77 47.13 16.71
CA SER A 64 5.86 46.09 15.68
C SER A 64 6.28 44.76 16.29
N GLY A 65 5.31 44.13 16.97
CA GLY A 65 5.36 42.70 17.25
C GLY A 65 5.46 41.97 15.93
N SER A 66 6.69 41.61 15.55
CA SER A 66 6.94 40.74 14.42
C SER A 66 6.32 39.38 14.76
N GLU A 67 5.08 39.16 14.32
CA GLU A 67 4.55 37.81 14.20
C GLU A 67 5.64 36.98 13.52
N ASN A 68 6.06 35.90 14.16
CA ASN A 68 7.08 35.04 13.60
C ASN A 68 6.49 34.38 12.34
N LEU A 69 6.66 35.01 11.17
CA LEU A 69 6.42 34.40 9.86
C LEU A 69 7.22 33.10 9.89
N SER A 70 6.49 31.99 10.00
CA SER A 70 7.02 30.68 10.37
C SER A 70 7.98 30.22 9.28
N VAL A 71 9.27 30.54 9.47
CA VAL A 71 10.26 30.52 8.39
C VAL A 71 10.28 29.15 7.74
N ILE A 72 9.74 29.07 6.52
CA ILE A 72 9.51 27.82 5.78
C ILE A 72 10.86 27.30 5.26
N LYS A 73 11.72 26.85 6.18
CA LYS A 73 13.05 26.32 5.89
C LYS A 73 12.92 24.87 5.41
N VAL A 74 12.54 24.77 4.14
CA VAL A 74 12.65 23.65 3.19
C VAL A 74 13.92 22.83 3.49
N SER A 75 13.78 21.83 4.37
CA SER A 75 14.92 21.04 4.85
C SER A 75 15.36 20.03 3.79
N ARG A 76 16.68 19.82 3.63
CA ARG A 76 17.19 18.73 2.76
C ARG A 76 16.81 17.32 3.27
N ARG A 77 16.47 17.16 4.55
CA ARG A 77 16.18 15.84 5.17
C ARG A 77 14.93 15.15 4.61
N ARG A 78 13.96 15.88 4.06
CA ARG A 78 12.70 15.28 3.54
C ARG A 78 12.91 14.42 2.30
N TRP A 79 13.79 14.83 1.39
CA TRP A 79 14.20 14.00 0.26
C TRP A 79 14.91 12.71 0.72
N ALA A 80 15.69 12.76 1.81
CA ALA A 80 16.27 11.55 2.41
C ALA A 80 15.21 10.63 3.05
N VAL A 81 14.14 11.17 3.65
CA VAL A 81 13.00 10.36 4.17
C VAL A 81 12.28 9.64 3.02
N VAL A 82 11.98 10.33 1.91
CA VAL A 82 11.37 9.71 0.71
C VAL A 82 12.31 8.71 0.04
N LEU A 83 13.61 8.98 -0.03
CA LEU A 83 14.57 8.05 -0.62
C LEU A 83 14.68 6.77 0.23
N VAL A 84 14.83 6.88 1.55
CA VAL A 84 14.86 5.72 2.45
C VAL A 84 13.55 4.94 2.40
N PHE A 85 12.39 5.63 2.34
CA PHE A 85 11.10 4.99 2.09
C PHE A 85 11.11 4.16 0.80
N SER A 86 11.51 4.80 -0.30
CA SER A 86 11.54 4.19 -1.64
C SER A 86 12.41 2.93 -1.63
N CYS A 87 13.56 2.96 -0.93
CA CYS A 87 14.48 1.84 -0.86
C CYS A 87 13.99 0.65 -0.01
N TYR A 88 13.25 0.85 1.09
CA TYR A 88 12.65 -0.29 1.80
C TYR A 88 11.33 -0.77 1.18
N SER A 89 10.59 0.11 0.50
CA SER A 89 9.47 -0.28 -0.37
C SER A 89 9.94 -1.16 -1.52
N MET A 90 11.05 -0.79 -2.17
CA MET A 90 11.78 -1.59 -3.15
C MET A 90 12.17 -2.96 -2.59
N CYS A 91 12.74 -3.01 -1.39
CA CYS A 91 13.14 -4.27 -0.73
C CYS A 91 11.95 -5.20 -0.40
N ASN A 92 10.78 -4.67 -0.06
CA ASN A 92 9.58 -5.47 0.19
C ASN A 92 8.92 -5.96 -1.11
N ALA A 93 8.83 -5.10 -2.13
CA ALA A 93 8.30 -5.47 -3.44
C ALA A 93 9.17 -6.51 -4.18
N PHE A 94 10.49 -6.46 -3.97
CA PHE A 94 11.40 -7.54 -4.37
C PHE A 94 11.00 -8.88 -3.71
N GLN A 95 10.82 -8.86 -2.38
CA GLN A 95 10.51 -10.07 -1.60
C GLN A 95 9.13 -10.67 -1.88
N TRP A 96 8.21 -9.90 -2.44
CA TRP A 96 6.94 -10.38 -2.98
C TRP A 96 7.16 -11.28 -4.20
N ILE A 97 7.84 -10.77 -5.25
CA ILE A 97 7.98 -11.43 -6.55
C ILE A 97 9.10 -12.48 -6.61
N GLN A 98 10.07 -12.47 -5.68
CA GLN A 98 11.27 -13.32 -5.76
C GLN A 98 10.97 -14.81 -6.03
N TYR A 99 9.94 -15.38 -5.40
CA TYR A 99 9.55 -16.78 -5.58
C TYR A 99 8.84 -17.03 -6.92
N SER A 100 8.03 -16.06 -7.38
CA SER A 100 7.30 -16.13 -8.65
C SER A 100 8.20 -15.98 -9.87
N SER A 101 9.28 -15.21 -9.78
CA SER A 101 10.23 -15.02 -10.88
C SER A 101 10.97 -16.31 -11.29
N ILE A 102 11.21 -17.20 -10.34
CA ILE A 102 11.86 -18.53 -10.49
C ILE A 102 10.97 -19.64 -9.92
N ASN A 103 9.68 -19.57 -10.25
CA ASN A 103 8.61 -20.45 -9.74
C ASN A 103 8.95 -21.94 -9.93
N ASN A 104 9.41 -22.31 -11.14
CA ASN A 104 9.83 -23.67 -11.48
C ASN A 104 11.02 -24.18 -10.64
N ILE A 105 11.96 -23.31 -10.28
CA ILE A 105 13.13 -23.68 -9.47
C ILE A 105 12.72 -23.95 -8.02
N PHE A 106 11.83 -23.13 -7.45
CA PHE A 106 11.33 -23.36 -6.08
C PHE A 106 10.35 -24.55 -5.98
N MET A 107 9.59 -24.86 -7.04
CA MET A 107 8.86 -26.12 -7.14
C MET A 107 9.80 -27.33 -7.04
N HIS A 108 10.92 -27.30 -7.78
CA HIS A 108 11.92 -28.37 -7.77
C HIS A 108 12.64 -28.48 -6.41
N PHE A 109 13.11 -27.36 -5.84
CA PHE A 109 13.86 -27.34 -4.58
C PHE A 109 13.04 -27.79 -3.36
N TYR A 110 11.77 -27.41 -3.27
CA TYR A 110 10.91 -27.79 -2.14
C TYR A 110 10.06 -29.05 -2.40
N GLY A 111 10.03 -29.57 -3.63
CA GLY A 111 9.18 -30.71 -4.01
C GLY A 111 7.67 -30.42 -3.91
N VAL A 112 7.26 -29.15 -3.94
CA VAL A 112 5.87 -28.71 -3.76
C VAL A 112 5.17 -28.39 -5.08
N SER A 113 3.84 -28.38 -5.07
CA SER A 113 3.05 -28.01 -6.23
C SER A 113 3.26 -26.54 -6.63
N ALA A 114 3.06 -26.27 -7.92
CA ALA A 114 3.00 -24.94 -8.50
C ALA A 114 2.15 -23.96 -7.64
N PHE A 115 0.91 -24.36 -7.37
CA PHE A 115 -0.05 -23.60 -6.57
C PHE A 115 0.49 -23.19 -5.17
N ALA A 116 1.30 -24.03 -4.53
CA ALA A 116 1.91 -23.70 -3.23
C ALA A 116 2.93 -22.56 -3.32
N ILE A 117 3.69 -22.49 -4.42
CA ILE A 117 4.62 -21.37 -4.68
C ILE A 117 3.84 -20.08 -4.98
N ASP A 118 2.71 -20.14 -5.70
CA ASP A 118 1.90 -18.94 -5.97
C ASP A 118 1.26 -18.39 -4.69
N TRP A 119 0.97 -19.25 -3.72
CA TRP A 119 0.48 -18.85 -2.40
C TRP A 119 1.48 -17.96 -1.64
N LEU A 120 2.79 -18.04 -1.95
CA LEU A 120 3.81 -17.11 -1.45
C LEU A 120 3.69 -15.68 -2.04
N SER A 121 3.08 -15.53 -3.22
CA SER A 121 2.73 -14.22 -3.79
C SER A 121 1.35 -13.76 -3.29
N MET A 122 0.35 -14.66 -3.34
CA MET A 122 -1.03 -14.35 -2.95
C MET A 122 -1.20 -14.05 -1.46
N CYS A 123 -0.27 -14.48 -0.58
CA CYS A 123 -0.36 -14.11 0.83
C CYS A 123 -0.19 -12.60 1.09
N TYR A 124 0.56 -11.87 0.24
CA TYR A 124 0.66 -10.39 0.28
C TYR A 124 -0.70 -9.75 0.01
N MET A 125 -1.38 -10.24 -1.02
CA MET A 125 -2.73 -9.83 -1.37
C MET A 125 -3.71 -10.12 -0.21
N LEU A 126 -3.61 -11.32 0.38
CA LEU A 126 -4.49 -11.79 1.44
C LEU A 126 -4.31 -11.04 2.77
N THR A 127 -3.07 -10.72 3.19
CA THR A 127 -2.84 -9.98 4.44
C THR A 127 -3.18 -8.50 4.34
N TYR A 128 -3.08 -7.91 3.15
CA TYR A 128 -3.40 -6.50 2.94
C TYR A 128 -4.89 -6.19 3.21
N ILE A 129 -5.80 -7.05 2.73
CA ILE A 129 -7.25 -6.85 2.80
C ILE A 129 -7.76 -6.63 4.24
N PRO A 130 -7.50 -7.52 5.24
CA PRO A 130 -7.98 -7.33 6.61
C PRO A 130 -7.14 -6.34 7.41
N LEU A 131 -5.84 -6.19 7.13
CA LEU A 131 -4.93 -5.38 7.95
C LEU A 131 -4.89 -3.90 7.54
N LEU A 132 -5.39 -3.51 6.36
CA LEU A 132 -5.39 -2.11 5.95
C LEU A 132 -6.12 -1.20 6.96
N LEU A 133 -7.30 -1.61 7.43
CA LEU A 133 -8.09 -0.78 8.37
C LEU A 133 -7.39 -0.64 9.74
N PRO A 134 -6.90 -1.70 10.40
CA PRO A 134 -6.05 -1.58 11.59
C PRO A 134 -4.79 -0.72 11.38
N VAL A 135 -4.08 -0.88 10.26
CA VAL A 135 -2.81 -0.17 9.99
C VAL A 135 -3.06 1.31 9.67
N ALA A 136 -4.15 1.66 8.99
CA ALA A 136 -4.54 3.05 8.76
C ALA A 136 -4.86 3.78 10.09
N TRP A 137 -5.65 3.15 10.97
CA TRP A 137 -5.89 3.66 12.32
C TRP A 137 -4.59 3.79 13.15
N LEU A 138 -3.70 2.80 13.04
CA LEU A 138 -2.40 2.83 13.72
C LEU A 138 -1.51 3.98 13.22
N LEU A 139 -1.55 4.28 11.92
CA LEU A 139 -0.81 5.40 11.30
C LEU A 139 -1.32 6.77 11.77
N GLU A 140 -2.63 6.89 12.01
CA GLU A 140 -3.24 8.11 12.52
C GLU A 140 -2.98 8.29 14.03
N LYS A 141 -2.99 7.21 14.81
CA LYS A 141 -2.78 7.25 16.27
C LYS A 141 -1.31 7.30 16.71
N PHE A 142 -0.41 6.57 16.05
CA PHE A 142 1.00 6.41 16.45
C PHE A 142 2.00 7.09 15.50
N GLY A 143 1.52 7.74 14.43
CA GLY A 143 2.32 8.58 13.57
C GLY A 143 3.29 7.85 12.63
N LEU A 144 3.82 8.62 11.67
CA LEU A 144 4.60 8.12 10.54
C LEU A 144 5.86 7.34 10.95
N ARG A 145 6.56 7.77 12.00
CA ARG A 145 7.82 7.13 12.42
C ARG A 145 7.60 5.71 12.91
N THR A 146 6.54 5.48 13.69
CA THR A 146 6.20 4.17 14.25
C THR A 146 5.87 3.18 13.13
N ILE A 147 5.02 3.58 12.19
CA ILE A 147 4.65 2.75 11.03
C ILE A 147 5.85 2.42 10.13
N ALA A 148 6.73 3.39 9.87
CA ALA A 148 7.96 3.14 9.12
C ALA A 148 8.91 2.17 9.83
N LEU A 149 9.05 2.28 11.16
CA LEU A 149 9.85 1.36 11.96
C LEU A 149 9.24 -0.05 11.98
N THR A 150 7.94 -0.20 12.25
CA THR A 150 7.26 -1.50 12.26
C THR A 150 7.32 -2.17 10.89
N GLY A 151 7.03 -1.46 9.79
CA GLY A 151 7.10 -2.00 8.44
C GLY A 151 8.51 -2.45 8.05
N SER A 152 9.53 -1.64 8.30
CA SER A 152 10.92 -2.01 7.99
C SER A 152 11.47 -3.12 8.90
N ALA A 153 11.09 -3.16 10.18
CA ALA A 153 11.47 -4.21 11.12
C ALA A 153 10.85 -5.56 10.77
N LEU A 154 9.55 -5.59 10.42
CA LEU A 154 8.89 -6.81 9.94
C LEU A 154 9.50 -7.28 8.60
N ASN A 155 9.74 -6.37 7.64
CA ASN A 155 10.35 -6.75 6.36
C ASN A 155 11.78 -7.31 6.52
N CYS A 156 12.52 -6.83 7.52
CA CYS A 156 13.83 -7.37 7.91
C CYS A 156 13.71 -8.73 8.62
N LEU A 157 12.80 -8.87 9.58
CA LEU A 157 12.55 -10.13 10.28
C LEU A 157 12.15 -11.26 9.32
N GLY A 158 11.22 -10.99 8.40
CA GLY A 158 10.78 -11.97 7.40
C GLY A 158 11.90 -12.34 6.42
N ALA A 159 12.80 -11.40 6.08
CA ALA A 159 14.01 -11.70 5.31
C ALA A 159 14.93 -12.67 6.05
N TRP A 160 15.20 -12.43 7.34
CA TRP A 160 16.05 -13.31 8.16
C TRP A 160 15.44 -14.69 8.42
N VAL A 161 14.12 -14.77 8.63
CA VAL A 161 13.42 -16.07 8.78
C VAL A 161 13.59 -16.95 7.53
N LYS A 162 13.62 -16.37 6.32
CA LYS A 162 13.83 -17.12 5.07
C LYS A 162 15.21 -17.81 4.99
N LEU A 163 16.25 -17.31 5.67
CA LEU A 163 17.52 -18.05 5.73
C LEU A 163 17.39 -19.39 6.49
N GLY A 164 16.36 -19.53 7.33
CA GLY A 164 16.01 -20.80 7.95
C GLY A 164 15.39 -21.83 6.99
N SER A 165 15.09 -21.48 5.73
CA SER A 165 14.41 -22.37 4.78
C SER A 165 15.31 -22.99 3.70
N LEU A 166 16.62 -23.04 3.94
CA LEU A 166 17.65 -23.57 3.03
C LEU A 166 17.73 -25.11 2.98
N ARG A 167 16.60 -25.81 3.14
CA ARG A 167 16.48 -27.26 2.94
C ARG A 167 15.12 -27.61 2.30
N PRO A 168 15.03 -28.66 1.45
CA PRO A 168 13.78 -29.05 0.78
C PRO A 168 12.56 -29.24 1.70
N HIS A 169 12.74 -29.75 2.92
CA HIS A 169 11.63 -29.95 3.87
C HIS A 169 11.21 -28.68 4.65
N LEU A 170 11.90 -27.55 4.47
CA LEU A 170 11.68 -26.32 5.25
C LEU A 170 10.82 -25.27 4.52
N PHE A 171 10.04 -25.68 3.52
CA PHE A 171 9.00 -24.85 2.90
C PHE A 171 8.07 -24.12 3.90
N PRO A 172 7.64 -24.72 5.03
CA PRO A 172 6.86 -23.99 6.04
C PRO A 172 7.59 -22.76 6.63
N VAL A 173 8.92 -22.80 6.73
CA VAL A 173 9.72 -21.64 7.17
C VAL A 173 9.72 -20.54 6.11
N THR A 174 9.74 -20.91 4.82
CA THR A 174 9.53 -19.98 3.70
C THR A 174 8.18 -19.29 3.79
N VAL A 175 7.11 -20.06 4.05
CA VAL A 175 5.75 -19.53 4.23
C VAL A 175 5.68 -18.55 5.41
N VAL A 176 6.25 -18.89 6.58
CA VAL A 176 6.28 -17.99 7.74
C VAL A 176 7.07 -16.71 7.47
N GLY A 177 8.27 -16.81 6.90
CA GLY A 177 9.07 -15.63 6.56
C GLY A 177 8.40 -14.74 5.51
N GLN A 178 7.74 -15.34 4.52
CA GLN A 178 6.97 -14.63 3.52
C GLN A 178 5.71 -13.98 4.09
N LEU A 179 5.02 -14.64 5.04
CA LEU A 179 3.89 -14.05 5.78
C LEU A 179 4.31 -12.83 6.59
N ILE A 180 5.48 -12.85 7.25
CA ILE A 180 5.98 -11.70 8.00
C ILE A 180 6.26 -10.51 7.06
N CYS A 181 6.84 -10.75 5.87
CA CYS A 181 7.00 -9.71 4.84
C CYS A 181 5.66 -9.24 4.23
N SER A 182 4.65 -10.12 4.16
CA SER A 182 3.30 -9.78 3.68
C SER A 182 2.55 -8.85 4.63
N VAL A 183 2.68 -9.07 5.95
CA VAL A 183 2.18 -8.15 6.99
C VAL A 183 2.95 -6.83 6.92
N ALA A 184 4.27 -6.86 6.68
CA ALA A 184 5.07 -5.65 6.51
C ALA A 184 4.56 -4.75 5.38
N GLN A 185 4.22 -5.33 4.21
CA GLN A 185 3.74 -4.60 3.01
C GLN A 185 2.57 -3.63 3.33
N VAL A 186 1.68 -4.02 4.24
CA VAL A 186 0.48 -3.25 4.59
C VAL A 186 0.83 -1.89 5.22
N PHE A 187 1.90 -1.84 6.02
CA PHE A 187 2.45 -0.59 6.55
C PHE A 187 3.03 0.27 5.41
N ILE A 188 3.70 -0.37 4.44
CA ILE A 188 4.44 0.30 3.37
C ILE A 188 3.52 0.97 2.35
N LEU A 189 2.58 0.25 1.75
CA LEU A 189 1.81 0.75 0.60
C LEU A 189 0.91 1.96 0.92
N GLY A 190 0.47 2.11 2.17
CA GLY A 190 -0.34 3.26 2.61
C GLY A 190 0.46 4.54 2.93
N MET A 191 1.79 4.47 2.98
CA MET A 191 2.64 5.61 3.39
C MET A 191 2.95 6.69 2.33
N PRO A 192 3.02 6.46 0.99
CA PRO A 192 3.49 7.48 0.04
C PRO A 192 2.79 8.84 0.13
N SER A 193 1.45 8.85 0.11
CA SER A 193 0.63 10.08 0.19
C SER A 193 0.74 10.76 1.56
N ARG A 194 0.80 9.99 2.65
CA ARG A 194 1.03 10.51 4.01
C ARG A 194 2.44 11.08 4.20
N ILE A 195 3.47 10.49 3.59
CA ILE A 195 4.84 11.07 3.61
C ILE A 195 4.86 12.40 2.84
N ALA A 196 4.30 12.42 1.63
CA ALA A 196 4.21 13.61 0.81
C ALA A 196 3.47 14.74 1.54
N SER A 197 2.26 14.49 2.04
CA SER A 197 1.41 15.48 2.74
C SER A 197 1.93 15.94 4.10
N VAL A 198 2.83 15.20 4.77
CA VAL A 198 3.45 15.60 6.06
C VAL A 198 4.76 16.36 5.89
N TRP A 199 5.52 16.08 4.84
CA TRP A 199 6.88 16.62 4.68
C TRP A 199 7.02 17.68 3.59
N PHE A 200 6.17 17.70 2.57
CA PHE A 200 6.34 18.54 1.38
C PHE A 200 5.25 19.60 1.25
N GLY A 201 5.56 20.73 0.62
CA GLY A 201 4.56 21.75 0.26
C GLY A 201 3.81 21.33 -1.01
N ALA A 202 2.61 21.89 -1.25
CA ALA A 202 1.70 21.47 -2.33
C ALA A 202 2.40 21.20 -3.69
N ASN A 203 3.28 22.10 -4.13
CA ASN A 203 3.99 22.01 -5.41
C ASN A 203 5.02 20.86 -5.48
N GLU A 204 5.44 20.28 -4.34
CA GLU A 204 6.36 19.15 -4.26
C GLU A 204 5.64 17.82 -3.93
N VAL A 205 4.35 17.85 -3.52
CA VAL A 205 3.62 16.66 -3.01
C VAL A 205 3.49 15.56 -4.06
N SER A 206 3.08 15.89 -5.30
CA SER A 206 2.92 14.90 -6.37
C SER A 206 4.25 14.18 -6.63
N THR A 207 5.31 14.95 -6.91
CA THR A 207 6.68 14.43 -7.14
C THR A 207 7.19 13.55 -5.99
N ALA A 208 6.98 13.95 -4.74
CA ALA A 208 7.38 13.16 -3.57
C ALA A 208 6.61 11.84 -3.47
N CYS A 209 5.31 11.84 -3.80
CA CYS A 209 4.48 10.64 -3.86
C CYS A 209 4.91 9.72 -5.02
N SER A 210 5.14 10.26 -6.22
CA SER A 210 5.58 9.49 -7.40
C SER A 210 6.90 8.78 -7.14
N VAL A 211 7.90 9.45 -6.55
CA VAL A 211 9.19 8.81 -6.20
C VAL A 211 8.98 7.67 -5.20
N ALA A 212 8.16 7.88 -4.18
CA ALA A 212 7.83 6.86 -3.18
C ALA A 212 7.11 5.63 -3.78
N VAL A 213 6.20 5.83 -4.74
CA VAL A 213 5.51 4.74 -5.47
C VAL A 213 6.44 4.04 -6.45
N PHE A 214 7.28 4.78 -7.20
CA PHE A 214 8.24 4.20 -8.14
C PHE A 214 9.33 3.37 -7.45
N GLY A 215 9.65 3.63 -6.17
CA GLY A 215 10.46 2.73 -5.36
C GLY A 215 9.87 1.31 -5.28
N ASN A 216 8.55 1.18 -5.14
CA ASN A 216 7.88 -0.12 -5.14
C ASN A 216 8.01 -0.83 -6.50
N GLN A 217 7.70 -0.12 -7.60
CA GLN A 217 7.81 -0.65 -8.97
C GLN A 217 9.25 -1.08 -9.30
N LEU A 218 10.26 -0.32 -8.89
CA LEU A 218 11.67 -0.70 -9.08
C LEU A 218 12.03 -1.98 -8.31
N GLY A 219 11.39 -2.24 -7.17
CA GLY A 219 11.52 -3.51 -6.43
C GLY A 219 10.94 -4.70 -7.17
N ILE A 220 9.77 -4.54 -7.79
CA ILE A 220 9.17 -5.55 -8.68
C ILE A 220 10.12 -5.83 -9.87
N ALA A 221 10.63 -4.77 -10.51
CA ALA A 221 11.54 -4.85 -11.64
C ALA A 221 12.84 -5.62 -11.32
N ILE A 222 13.48 -5.30 -10.19
CA ILE A 222 14.68 -6.01 -9.71
C ILE A 222 14.32 -7.43 -9.26
N GLY A 223 13.13 -7.63 -8.67
CA GLY A 223 12.58 -8.93 -8.26
C GLY A 223 12.31 -9.89 -9.41
N PHE A 224 12.11 -9.39 -10.64
CA PHE A 224 12.09 -10.22 -11.84
C PHE A 224 13.49 -10.52 -12.39
N LEU A 225 14.44 -9.58 -12.33
CA LEU A 225 15.76 -9.75 -12.96
C LEU A 225 16.75 -10.56 -12.12
N VAL A 226 16.83 -10.30 -10.82
CA VAL A 226 17.95 -10.77 -9.99
C VAL A 226 17.83 -12.23 -9.56
N PRO A 227 16.66 -12.77 -9.14
CA PRO A 227 16.57 -14.17 -8.74
C PRO A 227 16.93 -15.16 -9.87
N PRO A 228 16.47 -15.02 -11.14
CA PRO A 228 16.93 -15.87 -12.24
C PRO A 228 18.44 -15.80 -12.54
N VAL A 229 19.11 -14.71 -12.16
CA VAL A 229 20.55 -14.50 -12.38
C VAL A 229 21.39 -15.01 -11.21
N LEU A 230 20.89 -14.90 -9.97
CA LEU A 230 21.56 -15.43 -8.77
C LEU A 230 21.30 -16.92 -8.54
N VAL A 231 20.12 -17.42 -8.93
CA VAL A 231 19.66 -18.79 -8.72
C VAL A 231 19.40 -19.45 -10.08
N PRO A 232 20.45 -19.94 -10.77
CA PRO A 232 20.29 -20.72 -11.98
C PRO A 232 19.59 -22.05 -11.70
N ASN A 233 18.92 -22.60 -12.71
CA ASN A 233 18.26 -23.90 -12.64
C ASN A 233 19.32 -25.02 -12.68
N ILE A 234 19.57 -25.66 -11.53
CA ILE A 234 20.61 -26.69 -11.31
C ILE A 234 19.96 -27.90 -10.61
N GLU A 235 20.24 -29.11 -11.12
CA GLU A 235 19.73 -30.38 -10.56
C GLU A 235 20.32 -30.72 -9.17
N ASP A 236 21.59 -30.35 -8.97
CA ASP A 236 22.33 -30.49 -7.71
C ASP A 236 21.73 -29.61 -6.61
N GLN A 237 21.06 -30.26 -5.65
CA GLN A 237 20.33 -29.62 -4.56
C GLN A 237 21.22 -28.83 -3.59
N ASP A 238 22.47 -29.25 -3.37
CA ASP A 238 23.38 -28.56 -2.45
C ASP A 238 23.93 -27.28 -3.10
N LYS A 239 24.26 -27.33 -4.40
CA LYS A 239 24.59 -26.13 -5.19
C LYS A 239 23.39 -25.19 -5.28
N LEU A 240 22.18 -25.72 -5.52
CA LEU A 240 20.96 -24.91 -5.57
C LEU A 240 20.67 -24.24 -4.21
N ALA A 241 20.80 -24.96 -3.09
CA ALA A 241 20.71 -24.40 -1.75
C ALA A 241 21.75 -23.30 -1.50
N TYR A 242 22.98 -23.47 -1.97
CA TYR A 242 24.03 -22.45 -1.88
C TYR A 242 23.66 -21.17 -2.64
N HIS A 243 23.18 -21.29 -3.89
CA HIS A 243 22.73 -20.14 -4.68
C HIS A 243 21.52 -19.41 -4.04
N ILE A 244 20.53 -20.16 -3.54
CA ILE A 244 19.40 -19.61 -2.77
C ILE A 244 19.91 -18.90 -1.49
N SER A 245 20.91 -19.46 -0.81
CA SER A 245 21.50 -18.85 0.39
C SER A 245 22.15 -17.50 0.10
N ILE A 246 22.91 -17.36 -1.00
CA ILE A 246 23.52 -16.09 -1.41
C ILE A 246 22.43 -15.02 -1.60
N MET A 247 21.36 -15.37 -2.32
CA MET A 247 20.23 -14.47 -2.55
C MET A 247 19.60 -14.04 -1.21
N PHE A 248 19.28 -14.97 -0.31
CA PHE A 248 18.70 -14.65 0.99
C PHE A 248 19.64 -13.83 1.90
N TYR A 249 20.95 -14.12 1.94
CA TYR A 249 21.93 -13.32 2.68
C TYR A 249 22.02 -11.87 2.17
N ILE A 250 22.00 -11.67 0.85
CA ILE A 250 21.97 -10.32 0.25
C ILE A 250 20.72 -9.56 0.69
N ILE A 251 19.54 -10.20 0.63
CA ILE A 251 18.27 -9.58 1.02
C ILE A 251 18.24 -9.25 2.52
N GLY A 252 18.69 -10.16 3.38
CA GLY A 252 18.80 -9.95 4.83
C GLY A 252 19.74 -8.80 5.18
N GLY A 253 20.91 -8.73 4.54
CA GLY A 253 21.85 -7.63 4.69
C GLY A 253 21.27 -6.28 4.25
N VAL A 254 20.64 -6.23 3.07
CA VAL A 254 19.98 -5.01 2.54
C VAL A 254 18.82 -4.57 3.44
N ALA A 255 17.96 -5.49 3.88
CA ALA A 255 16.84 -5.17 4.78
C ALA A 255 17.33 -4.67 6.15
N THR A 256 18.43 -5.22 6.67
CA THR A 256 19.07 -4.77 7.92
C THR A 256 19.64 -3.36 7.79
N LEU A 257 20.38 -3.08 6.71
CA LEU A 257 20.89 -1.74 6.41
C LEU A 257 19.75 -0.72 6.29
N LEU A 258 18.66 -1.10 5.62
CA LEU A 258 17.49 -0.23 5.45
C LEU A 258 16.74 0.03 6.76
N LEU A 259 16.61 -0.97 7.64
CA LEU A 259 16.08 -0.78 9.01
C LEU A 259 16.94 0.22 9.82
N ILE A 260 18.27 0.09 9.78
CA ILE A 260 19.20 1.02 10.42
C ILE A 260 19.04 2.44 9.84
N LEU A 261 18.92 2.57 8.52
CA LEU A 261 18.66 3.86 7.86
C LEU A 261 17.30 4.45 8.25
N VAL A 262 16.24 3.66 8.41
CA VAL A 262 14.95 4.14 8.93
C VAL A 262 15.11 4.66 10.36
N ILE A 263 15.76 3.92 11.26
CA ILE A 263 16.00 4.33 12.66
C ILE A 263 16.69 5.70 12.74
N ILE A 264 17.69 5.94 11.89
CA ILE A 264 18.51 7.17 11.84
C ILE A 264 17.78 8.32 11.10
N VAL A 265 17.13 8.05 9.97
CA VAL A 265 16.61 9.08 9.04
C VAL A 265 15.15 9.43 9.32
N PHE A 266 14.27 8.48 9.61
CA PHE A 266 12.87 8.78 9.92
C PHE A 266 12.73 9.50 11.26
N LYS A 267 12.15 10.71 11.18
CA LYS A 267 11.53 11.40 12.30
C LYS A 267 10.03 11.47 12.05
N GLU A 268 9.26 11.79 13.08
CA GLU A 268 7.81 11.69 13.02
C GLU A 268 7.17 12.84 12.23
N LYS A 269 7.69 14.06 12.46
CA LYS A 269 7.30 15.29 11.74
C LYS A 269 8.58 16.11 11.46
N PRO A 270 8.60 16.97 10.41
CA PRO A 270 9.66 17.97 10.26
C PRO A 270 9.65 18.96 11.44
N LYS A 271 10.80 19.60 11.74
CA LYS A 271 10.92 20.59 12.85
C LYS A 271 10.06 21.84 12.62
N TYR A 272 9.64 22.10 11.38
CA TYR A 272 8.77 23.19 10.97
C TYR A 272 7.72 22.62 9.99
N PRO A 273 6.44 23.01 10.07
CA PRO A 273 5.40 22.51 9.15
C PRO A 273 5.67 22.97 7.70
N PRO A 274 5.33 22.19 6.66
CA PRO A 274 5.68 22.55 5.29
C PRO A 274 4.82 23.68 4.68
N SER A 275 3.60 23.92 5.18
CA SER A 275 2.70 24.97 4.67
C SER A 275 1.64 25.43 5.68
N ARG A 276 1.13 26.67 5.50
CA ARG A 276 -0.04 27.19 6.25
C ARG A 276 -1.31 26.36 6.01
N ALA A 277 -1.50 25.84 4.79
CA ALA A 277 -2.65 25.01 4.43
C ALA A 277 -2.68 23.70 5.23
N GLN A 278 -1.53 23.03 5.40
CA GLN A 278 -1.45 21.81 6.22
C GLN A 278 -1.73 22.08 7.70
N SER A 279 -1.27 23.20 8.27
CA SER A 279 -1.66 23.56 9.65
C SER A 279 -3.16 23.80 9.79
N LEU A 280 -3.83 24.36 8.78
CA LEU A 280 -5.28 24.55 8.79
C LEU A 280 -6.02 23.21 8.62
N SER A 281 -5.58 22.33 7.71
CA SER A 281 -6.20 21.00 7.56
C SER A 281 -6.00 20.11 8.79
N TYR A 282 -4.90 20.27 9.54
CA TYR A 282 -4.71 19.58 10.82
C TYR A 282 -5.53 20.20 11.97
N ALA A 283 -5.85 21.50 11.92
CA ALA A 283 -6.72 22.15 12.89
C ALA A 283 -8.22 21.88 12.63
N LEU A 284 -8.61 21.67 11.37
CA LEU A 284 -9.97 21.33 10.96
C LEU A 284 -10.24 19.81 10.88
N ALA A 285 -9.23 18.98 11.07
CA ALA A 285 -9.39 17.52 11.13
C ALA A 285 -10.00 17.09 12.48
N SER A 286 -11.33 17.08 12.55
CA SER A 286 -12.09 16.54 13.69
C SER A 286 -11.63 15.11 14.02
N PRO A 287 -11.19 14.80 15.25
CA PRO A 287 -10.81 13.46 15.65
C PRO A 287 -11.93 12.42 15.46
N ASP A 288 -13.18 12.88 15.54
CA ASP A 288 -14.39 12.05 15.50
C ASP A 288 -14.98 11.86 14.09
N ALA A 289 -14.24 12.22 13.04
CA ALA A 289 -14.59 11.94 11.64
C ALA A 289 -14.45 10.44 11.35
N SER A 290 -15.38 9.62 11.88
CA SER A 290 -15.34 8.16 11.86
C SER A 290 -14.97 7.59 10.48
N TYR A 291 -13.83 6.90 10.44
CA TYR A 291 -13.22 6.32 9.24
C TYR A 291 -14.21 5.40 8.48
N LEU A 292 -15.04 4.66 9.23
CA LEU A 292 -16.11 3.82 8.67
C LEU A 292 -17.22 4.64 8.02
N SER A 293 -17.56 5.81 8.56
CA SER A 293 -18.54 6.72 7.97
C SER A 293 -18.04 7.31 6.65
N SER A 294 -16.74 7.67 6.54
CA SER A 294 -16.13 8.02 5.26
C SER A 294 -16.21 6.88 4.25
N ILE A 295 -15.87 5.64 4.64
CA ILE A 295 -16.03 4.46 3.76
C ILE A 295 -17.49 4.29 3.29
N VAL A 296 -18.47 4.43 4.19
CA VAL A 296 -19.90 4.35 3.83
C VAL A 296 -20.36 5.48 2.91
N ARG A 297 -19.79 6.69 3.01
CA ARG A 297 -20.05 7.78 2.04
C ARG A 297 -19.40 7.48 0.68
N LEU A 298 -18.18 6.93 0.66
CA LEU A 298 -17.50 6.51 -0.57
C LEU A 298 -18.28 5.44 -1.35
N PHE A 299 -18.75 4.37 -0.68
CA PHE A 299 -19.54 3.31 -1.31
C PHE A 299 -20.95 3.75 -1.76
N LYS A 300 -21.43 4.94 -1.36
CA LYS A 300 -22.65 5.56 -1.93
C LYS A 300 -22.40 6.29 -3.26
N ASN A 301 -21.14 6.56 -3.63
CA ASN A 301 -20.81 7.17 -4.91
C ASN A 301 -20.63 6.10 -5.99
N LEU A 302 -21.66 5.87 -6.81
CA LEU A 302 -21.64 4.86 -7.88
C LEU A 302 -20.45 5.00 -8.85
N ASN A 303 -20.01 6.22 -9.17
CA ASN A 303 -18.85 6.44 -10.04
C ASN A 303 -17.55 5.93 -9.39
N PHE A 304 -17.41 6.13 -8.07
CA PHE A 304 -16.27 5.61 -7.31
C PHE A 304 -16.35 4.08 -7.17
N VAL A 305 -17.52 3.50 -6.91
CA VAL A 305 -17.69 2.03 -6.84
C VAL A 305 -17.34 1.37 -8.18
N LEU A 306 -17.78 1.96 -9.30
CA LEU A 306 -17.36 1.51 -10.63
C LEU A 306 -15.84 1.62 -10.82
N LEU A 307 -15.21 2.73 -10.42
CA LEU A 307 -13.76 2.89 -10.50
C LEU A 307 -12.99 1.90 -9.61
N VAL A 308 -13.47 1.60 -8.41
CA VAL A 308 -12.91 0.57 -7.51
C VAL A 308 -12.93 -0.79 -8.19
N ILE A 309 -14.03 -1.14 -8.86
CA ILE A 309 -14.17 -2.41 -9.61
C ILE A 309 -13.23 -2.42 -10.82
N THR A 310 -13.25 -1.40 -11.68
CA THR A 310 -12.40 -1.37 -12.89
C THR A 310 -10.92 -1.29 -12.56
N TYR A 311 -10.56 -0.58 -11.49
CA TYR A 311 -9.19 -0.59 -10.97
C TYR A 311 -8.77 -1.96 -10.48
N GLY A 312 -9.63 -2.63 -9.70
CA GLY A 312 -9.39 -3.99 -9.25
C GLY A 312 -9.21 -4.98 -10.40
N LEU A 313 -10.05 -4.89 -11.42
CA LEU A 313 -9.96 -5.73 -12.63
C LEU A 313 -8.62 -5.55 -13.37
N ASN A 314 -8.12 -4.32 -13.53
CA ASN A 314 -6.85 -4.08 -14.23
C ASN A 314 -5.64 -4.45 -13.36
N ALA A 315 -5.57 -3.91 -12.14
CA ALA A 315 -4.45 -4.13 -11.22
C ALA A 315 -4.35 -5.59 -10.75
N GLY A 316 -5.48 -6.26 -10.52
CA GLY A 316 -5.51 -7.69 -10.21
C GLY A 316 -5.04 -8.55 -11.38
N ALA A 317 -5.37 -8.18 -12.62
CA ALA A 317 -4.85 -8.87 -13.80
C ALA A 317 -3.33 -8.67 -13.96
N PHE A 318 -2.81 -7.49 -13.61
CA PHE A 318 -1.36 -7.21 -13.57
C PHE A 318 -0.64 -8.04 -12.50
N TYR A 319 -1.25 -8.22 -11.32
CA TYR A 319 -0.71 -9.07 -10.25
C TYR A 319 -0.73 -10.57 -10.62
N ALA A 320 -1.79 -11.05 -11.25
CA ALA A 320 -1.89 -12.43 -11.74
C ALA A 320 -0.89 -12.72 -12.86
N LEU A 321 -0.81 -11.83 -13.86
CA LEU A 321 0.20 -11.86 -14.92
C LEU A 321 1.62 -11.92 -14.32
N SER A 322 1.91 -11.04 -13.37
CA SER A 322 3.24 -10.94 -12.72
C SER A 322 3.60 -12.20 -11.90
N THR A 323 2.64 -12.77 -11.19
CA THR A 323 2.83 -13.99 -10.38
C THR A 323 3.07 -15.23 -11.25
N LEU A 324 2.37 -15.34 -12.39
CA LEU A 324 2.38 -16.51 -13.26
C LEU A 324 3.36 -16.39 -14.45
N LEU A 325 4.06 -15.27 -14.60
CA LEU A 325 4.89 -14.95 -15.77
C LEU A 325 5.96 -16.02 -16.08
N ASN A 326 6.68 -16.48 -15.06
CA ASN A 326 7.69 -17.54 -15.20
C ASN A 326 7.10 -18.78 -15.90
N ARG A 327 5.95 -19.30 -15.43
CA ARG A 327 5.31 -20.48 -16.05
C ARG A 327 4.86 -20.21 -17.48
N MET A 328 4.30 -19.04 -17.74
CA MET A 328 3.82 -18.68 -19.08
C MET A 328 4.96 -18.66 -20.11
N VAL A 329 6.13 -18.14 -19.74
CA VAL A 329 7.31 -18.15 -20.60
C VAL A 329 7.94 -19.54 -20.68
N ILE A 330 8.25 -20.18 -19.55
CA ILE A 330 8.95 -21.48 -19.50
C ILE A 330 8.17 -22.60 -20.20
N ARG A 331 6.83 -22.57 -20.20
CA ARG A 331 6.00 -23.54 -20.94
C ARG A 331 6.11 -23.43 -22.47
N HIS A 332 6.64 -22.32 -23.00
CA HIS A 332 6.90 -22.11 -24.43
C HIS A 332 8.39 -22.03 -24.77
N TYR A 333 9.23 -21.64 -23.79
CA TYR A 333 10.67 -21.47 -23.91
C TYR A 333 11.37 -22.14 -22.70
N PRO A 334 11.54 -23.47 -22.71
CA PRO A 334 12.22 -24.18 -21.62
C PRO A 334 13.68 -23.75 -21.50
N GLY A 335 14.18 -23.57 -20.27
CA GLY A 335 15.56 -23.13 -19.99
C GLY A 335 15.83 -21.63 -20.17
N GLU A 336 14.78 -20.83 -20.39
CA GLU A 336 14.88 -19.37 -20.60
C GLU A 336 14.49 -18.56 -19.35
N GLU A 337 14.76 -19.05 -18.14
CA GLU A 337 14.40 -18.40 -16.85
C GLU A 337 14.94 -16.96 -16.76
N VAL A 338 16.18 -16.74 -17.21
CA VAL A 338 16.81 -15.41 -17.24
C VAL A 338 16.06 -14.47 -18.20
N ASN A 339 15.58 -14.98 -19.33
CA ASN A 339 14.81 -14.19 -20.29
C ASN A 339 13.34 -14.01 -19.86
N ALA A 340 12.73 -14.96 -19.14
CA ALA A 340 11.45 -14.77 -18.46
C ALA A 340 11.53 -13.63 -17.42
N GLY A 341 12.60 -13.60 -16.62
CA GLY A 341 12.90 -12.49 -15.71
C GLY A 341 13.11 -11.15 -16.42
N ARG A 342 13.85 -11.15 -17.54
CA ARG A 342 14.02 -9.94 -18.38
C ARG A 342 12.70 -9.47 -19.00
N ILE A 343 11.79 -10.37 -19.39
CA ILE A 343 10.45 -9.99 -19.87
C ILE A 343 9.66 -9.30 -18.74
N GLY A 344 9.73 -9.82 -17.51
CA GLY A 344 9.12 -9.18 -16.33
C GLY A 344 9.70 -7.79 -16.03
N LEU A 345 11.03 -7.67 -16.09
CA LEU A 345 11.73 -6.38 -16.03
C LEU A 345 11.23 -5.40 -17.11
N THR A 346 11.07 -5.87 -18.36
CA THR A 346 10.59 -5.06 -19.49
C THR A 346 9.15 -4.59 -19.29
N ILE A 347 8.24 -5.46 -18.82
CA ILE A 347 6.86 -5.09 -18.47
C ILE A 347 6.86 -3.94 -17.46
N VAL A 348 7.64 -4.05 -16.39
CA VAL A 348 7.62 -3.07 -15.29
C VAL A 348 8.30 -1.75 -15.69
N ILE A 349 9.46 -1.79 -16.38
CA ILE A 349 10.14 -0.56 -16.81
C ILE A 349 9.32 0.20 -17.86
N ALA A 350 8.77 -0.50 -18.87
CA ALA A 350 7.86 0.12 -19.83
C ALA A 350 6.62 0.68 -19.11
N GLY A 351 6.12 -0.04 -18.12
CA GLY A 351 5.04 0.38 -17.24
C GLY A 351 5.31 1.67 -16.44
N MET A 352 6.53 1.85 -15.92
CA MET A 352 6.95 3.07 -15.24
C MET A 352 7.02 4.26 -16.22
N LEU A 353 7.47 4.04 -17.46
CA LEU A 353 7.45 5.07 -18.50
C LEU A 353 6.02 5.44 -18.89
N GLY A 354 5.12 4.46 -19.01
CA GLY A 354 3.69 4.66 -19.24
C GLY A 354 3.05 5.51 -18.15
N ALA A 355 3.31 5.19 -16.88
CA ALA A 355 2.85 5.92 -15.71
C ALA A 355 3.31 7.39 -15.68
N VAL A 356 4.57 7.68 -16.03
CA VAL A 356 5.08 9.05 -16.13
C VAL A 356 4.42 9.82 -17.27
N LEU A 357 4.33 9.22 -18.46
CA LEU A 357 3.77 9.89 -19.64
C LEU A 357 2.25 10.11 -19.52
N SER A 358 1.52 9.18 -18.91
CA SER A 358 0.09 9.32 -18.68
C SER A 358 -0.24 10.39 -17.63
N GLY A 359 0.59 10.54 -16.58
CA GLY A 359 0.49 11.64 -15.62
C GLY A 359 0.74 13.00 -16.26
N ILE A 360 1.85 13.16 -16.99
CA ILE A 360 2.19 14.42 -17.70
C ILE A 360 1.11 14.80 -18.73
N TRP A 361 0.53 13.81 -19.41
CA TRP A 361 -0.60 14.01 -20.31
C TRP A 361 -1.86 14.49 -19.56
N LEU A 362 -2.14 13.89 -18.40
CA LEU A 362 -3.33 14.17 -17.60
C LEU A 362 -3.28 15.54 -16.91
N ASP A 363 -2.12 15.96 -16.39
CA ASP A 363 -1.87 17.30 -15.84
C ASP A 363 -2.28 18.41 -16.84
N ARG A 364 -2.00 18.19 -18.13
CA ARG A 364 -2.29 19.13 -19.22
C ARG A 364 -3.71 19.01 -19.76
N SER A 365 -4.14 17.79 -20.10
CA SER A 365 -5.42 17.53 -20.77
C SER A 365 -6.62 17.60 -19.81
N LYS A 366 -6.43 17.17 -18.56
CA LYS A 366 -7.47 16.99 -17.54
C LYS A 366 -8.60 16.05 -17.96
N THR A 367 -8.41 15.22 -18.99
CA THR A 367 -9.41 14.28 -19.51
C THR A 367 -9.34 12.92 -18.79
N TYR A 368 -9.50 12.93 -17.45
CA TYR A 368 -9.38 11.76 -16.56
C TYR A 368 -10.08 10.52 -17.11
N LYS A 369 -11.37 10.62 -17.47
CA LYS A 369 -12.16 9.50 -17.99
C LYS A 369 -11.61 8.97 -19.33
N GLU A 370 -11.37 9.85 -20.29
CA GLU A 370 -11.03 9.47 -21.66
C GLU A 370 -9.64 8.83 -21.72
N THR A 371 -8.68 9.45 -21.04
CA THR A 371 -7.32 8.91 -20.88
C THR A 371 -7.36 7.54 -20.20
N THR A 372 -8.11 7.41 -19.10
CA THR A 372 -8.28 6.12 -18.39
C THR A 372 -8.91 5.04 -19.29
N LEU A 373 -9.94 5.38 -20.05
CA LEU A 373 -10.62 4.45 -20.97
C LEU A 373 -9.70 4.01 -22.13
N VAL A 374 -8.99 4.93 -22.77
CA VAL A 374 -8.06 4.63 -23.86
C VAL A 374 -6.91 3.74 -23.36
N VAL A 375 -6.32 4.04 -22.20
CA VAL A 375 -5.27 3.19 -21.61
C VAL A 375 -5.80 1.81 -21.22
N TYR A 376 -7.06 1.69 -20.78
CA TYR A 376 -7.69 0.38 -20.53
C TYR A 376 -7.85 -0.43 -21.83
N ILE A 377 -8.37 0.19 -22.90
CA ILE A 377 -8.55 -0.48 -24.20
C ILE A 377 -7.18 -0.91 -24.77
N MET A 378 -6.16 -0.06 -24.67
CA MET A 378 -4.79 -0.41 -25.09
C MET A 378 -4.16 -1.51 -24.22
N THR A 379 -4.51 -1.60 -22.93
CA THR A 379 -4.15 -2.74 -22.06
C THR A 379 -4.77 -4.05 -22.55
N LEU A 380 -6.06 -4.04 -22.89
CA LEU A 380 -6.76 -5.20 -23.45
C LEU A 380 -6.16 -5.64 -24.79
N VAL A 381 -5.91 -4.71 -25.71
CA VAL A 381 -5.27 -5.00 -27.00
C VAL A 381 -3.85 -5.54 -26.79
N GLY A 382 -3.07 -4.95 -25.88
CA GLY A 382 -1.73 -5.44 -25.51
C GLY A 382 -1.76 -6.87 -24.98
N MET A 383 -2.70 -7.19 -24.08
CA MET A 383 -2.89 -8.54 -23.53
C MET A 383 -3.29 -9.56 -24.61
N LEU A 384 -4.21 -9.19 -25.51
CA LEU A 384 -4.60 -10.03 -26.64
C LEU A 384 -3.40 -10.31 -27.57
N VAL A 385 -2.67 -9.26 -27.98
CA VAL A 385 -1.48 -9.40 -28.83
C VAL A 385 -0.43 -10.29 -28.17
N TYR A 386 -0.06 -10.02 -26.92
CA TYR A 386 0.86 -10.85 -26.13
C TYR A 386 0.42 -12.34 -26.07
N THR A 387 -0.88 -12.59 -25.94
CA THR A 387 -1.45 -13.95 -25.89
C THR A 387 -1.29 -14.73 -27.19
N PHE A 388 -1.39 -14.06 -28.33
CA PHE A 388 -1.23 -14.68 -29.64
C PHE A 388 0.23 -14.69 -30.14
N THR A 389 1.11 -13.83 -29.61
CA THR A 389 2.54 -13.83 -29.96
C THR A 389 3.40 -14.74 -29.09
N LEU A 390 3.02 -14.99 -27.83
CA LEU A 390 3.82 -15.78 -26.87
C LEU A 390 4.28 -17.14 -27.45
N ASN A 391 3.41 -17.85 -28.18
CA ASN A 391 3.69 -19.19 -28.71
C ASN A 391 4.38 -19.22 -30.08
N LEU A 392 4.81 -18.07 -30.64
CA LEU A 392 5.36 -18.02 -32.01
C LEU A 392 6.83 -18.47 -32.11
N GLY A 393 7.50 -18.78 -30.99
CA GLY A 393 8.91 -19.16 -30.95
C GLY A 393 9.89 -17.98 -31.07
N TYR A 394 9.40 -16.76 -31.33
CA TYR A 394 10.22 -15.56 -31.47
C TYR A 394 10.26 -14.75 -30.17
N LEU A 395 11.21 -15.08 -29.28
CA LEU A 395 11.36 -14.47 -27.95
C LEU A 395 11.46 -12.93 -28.00
N TRP A 396 12.08 -12.35 -29.05
CA TRP A 396 12.13 -10.89 -29.25
C TRP A 396 10.75 -10.23 -29.46
N VAL A 397 9.79 -10.94 -30.06
CA VAL A 397 8.40 -10.47 -30.20
C VAL A 397 7.71 -10.47 -28.83
N VAL A 398 8.02 -11.46 -27.99
CA VAL A 398 7.51 -11.52 -26.60
C VAL A 398 8.00 -10.30 -25.80
N PHE A 399 9.28 -9.91 -25.93
CA PHE A 399 9.79 -8.68 -25.32
C PHE A 399 9.03 -7.42 -25.74
N ILE A 400 8.83 -7.20 -27.05
CA ILE A 400 8.13 -6.01 -27.56
C ILE A 400 6.68 -5.99 -27.08
N THR A 401 5.96 -7.10 -27.27
CA THR A 401 4.53 -7.17 -26.96
C THR A 401 4.26 -7.12 -25.45
N ALA A 402 5.10 -7.73 -24.63
CA ALA A 402 5.04 -7.61 -23.18
C ALA A 402 5.38 -6.20 -22.69
N GLY A 403 6.37 -5.53 -23.30
CA GLY A 403 6.70 -4.13 -23.02
C GLY A 403 5.56 -3.18 -23.37
N THR A 404 4.97 -3.30 -24.56
CA THR A 404 3.81 -2.50 -24.99
C THR A 404 2.60 -2.73 -24.09
N MET A 405 2.32 -3.99 -23.72
CA MET A 405 1.26 -4.32 -22.75
C MET A 405 1.54 -3.69 -21.38
N GLY A 406 2.75 -3.86 -20.84
CA GLY A 406 3.16 -3.34 -19.54
C GLY A 406 3.06 -1.82 -19.43
N PHE A 407 3.43 -1.10 -20.50
CA PHE A 407 3.31 0.35 -20.63
C PHE A 407 1.89 0.85 -20.30
N PHE A 408 0.87 0.28 -20.94
CA PHE A 408 -0.52 0.66 -20.69
C PHE A 408 -1.05 0.09 -19.36
N MET A 409 -0.75 -1.18 -19.07
CA MET A 409 -1.28 -1.89 -17.90
C MET A 409 -0.82 -1.27 -16.57
N THR A 410 0.45 -0.93 -16.46
CA THR A 410 1.00 -0.25 -15.27
C THR A 410 0.72 1.25 -15.32
N GLY A 411 0.70 1.86 -16.51
CA GLY A 411 0.35 3.28 -16.68
C GLY A 411 -1.09 3.61 -16.24
N TYR A 412 -1.99 2.62 -16.25
CA TYR A 412 -3.33 2.73 -15.69
C TYR A 412 -3.34 2.98 -14.16
N LEU A 413 -2.36 2.47 -13.40
CA LEU A 413 -2.37 2.52 -11.93
C LEU A 413 -2.40 3.95 -11.35
N PRO A 414 -1.51 4.90 -11.73
CA PRO A 414 -1.61 6.28 -11.24
C PRO A 414 -2.87 7.00 -11.72
N LEU A 415 -3.33 6.75 -12.96
CA LEU A 415 -4.57 7.32 -13.49
C LEU A 415 -5.77 6.96 -12.61
N GLY A 416 -5.81 5.70 -12.15
CA GLY A 416 -6.83 5.22 -11.21
C GLY A 416 -6.82 5.99 -9.88
N PHE A 417 -5.64 6.22 -9.28
CA PHE A 417 -5.55 6.99 -8.03
C PHE A 417 -5.96 8.46 -8.21
N GLU A 418 -5.50 9.13 -9.27
CA GLU A 418 -5.87 10.53 -9.50
C GLU A 418 -7.36 10.70 -9.79
N PHE A 419 -7.94 9.83 -10.62
CA PHE A 419 -9.36 9.86 -10.92
C PHE A 419 -10.20 9.50 -9.69
N ALA A 420 -9.70 8.63 -8.81
CA ALA A 420 -10.32 8.33 -7.53
C ALA A 420 -10.36 9.58 -6.63
N VAL A 421 -9.22 10.26 -6.40
CA VAL A 421 -9.17 11.51 -5.62
C VAL A 421 -10.14 12.57 -6.17
N GLU A 422 -10.19 12.73 -7.49
CA GLU A 422 -11.07 13.69 -8.17
C GLU A 422 -12.57 13.36 -8.02
N LEU A 423 -12.95 12.07 -7.99
CA LEU A 423 -14.32 11.61 -7.73
C LEU A 423 -14.71 11.61 -6.24
N THR A 424 -13.74 11.49 -5.33
CA THR A 424 -14.01 11.31 -3.88
C THR A 424 -13.88 12.57 -3.04
N TYR A 425 -13.36 13.66 -3.60
CA TYR A 425 -13.23 14.94 -2.90
C TYR A 425 -14.57 15.37 -2.21
N PRO A 426 -14.55 15.80 -0.93
CA PRO A 426 -13.39 16.11 -0.08
C PRO A 426 -12.90 14.97 0.84
N GLU A 427 -13.20 13.70 0.55
CA GLU A 427 -12.74 12.57 1.37
C GLU A 427 -11.21 12.37 1.31
N SER A 428 -10.65 11.75 2.35
CA SER A 428 -9.21 11.48 2.49
C SER A 428 -8.67 10.59 1.36
N GLU A 429 -7.64 11.10 0.67
CA GLU A 429 -6.93 10.41 -0.43
C GLU A 429 -6.41 9.02 -0.02
N GLY A 430 -6.03 8.85 1.25
CA GLY A 430 -5.56 7.58 1.80
C GLY A 430 -6.65 6.51 1.93
N ILE A 431 -7.90 6.91 2.16
CA ILE A 431 -9.06 5.98 2.19
C ILE A 431 -9.41 5.60 0.75
N SER A 432 -9.49 6.59 -0.13
CA SER A 432 -9.81 6.42 -1.56
C SER A 432 -8.82 5.47 -2.25
N SER A 433 -7.52 5.75 -2.17
CA SER A 433 -6.45 4.88 -2.69
C SER A 433 -6.35 3.53 -1.97
N GLY A 434 -6.63 3.48 -0.67
CA GLY A 434 -6.67 2.23 0.11
C GLY A 434 -7.75 1.25 -0.38
N LEU A 435 -8.97 1.74 -0.65
CA LEU A 435 -10.07 0.93 -1.19
C LEU A 435 -9.78 0.44 -2.62
N LEU A 436 -9.15 1.26 -3.46
CA LEU A 436 -8.66 0.84 -4.78
C LEU A 436 -7.67 -0.33 -4.65
N ASN A 437 -6.69 -0.23 -3.73
CA ASN A 437 -5.75 -1.31 -3.48
C ASN A 437 -6.44 -2.59 -2.95
N ILE A 438 -7.39 -2.50 -2.01
CA ILE A 438 -8.16 -3.69 -1.57
C ILE A 438 -8.79 -4.42 -2.75
N SER A 439 -9.41 -3.69 -3.69
CA SER A 439 -10.00 -4.29 -4.89
C SER A 439 -8.95 -4.98 -5.78
N ALA A 440 -7.79 -4.35 -5.98
CA ALA A 440 -6.67 -4.95 -6.70
C ALA A 440 -6.17 -6.26 -6.07
N GLN A 441 -6.10 -6.33 -4.73
CA GLN A 441 -5.71 -7.56 -4.03
C GLN A 441 -6.79 -8.65 -4.16
N VAL A 442 -8.08 -8.31 -4.02
CA VAL A 442 -9.19 -9.27 -4.15
C VAL A 442 -9.23 -9.88 -5.55
N PHE A 443 -9.21 -9.06 -6.60
CA PHE A 443 -9.17 -9.55 -7.97
C PHE A 443 -7.83 -10.24 -8.30
N GLY A 444 -6.71 -9.79 -7.71
CA GLY A 444 -5.41 -10.45 -7.84
C GLY A 444 -5.42 -11.90 -7.35
N ILE A 445 -6.02 -12.18 -6.20
CA ILE A 445 -6.19 -13.55 -5.69
C ILE A 445 -7.09 -14.36 -6.63
N ILE A 446 -8.29 -13.84 -6.95
CA ILE A 446 -9.25 -14.54 -7.80
C ILE A 446 -8.62 -14.91 -9.15
N PHE A 447 -7.96 -13.95 -9.80
CA PHE A 447 -7.34 -14.17 -11.11
C PHE A 447 -6.10 -15.05 -11.05
N THR A 448 -5.24 -14.93 -10.03
CA THR A 448 -4.05 -15.80 -9.94
C THR A 448 -4.47 -17.26 -9.73
N ILE A 449 -5.48 -17.53 -8.90
CA ILE A 449 -6.03 -18.89 -8.73
C ILE A 449 -6.66 -19.37 -10.05
N SER A 450 -7.60 -18.62 -10.62
CA SER A 450 -8.34 -19.04 -11.81
C SER A 450 -7.44 -19.19 -13.03
N GLN A 451 -6.58 -18.21 -13.32
CA GLN A 451 -5.63 -18.27 -14.42
C GLN A 451 -4.61 -19.40 -14.22
N GLY A 452 -4.10 -19.62 -12.99
CA GLY A 452 -3.20 -20.73 -12.70
C GLY A 452 -3.83 -22.09 -13.01
N GLN A 453 -5.03 -22.35 -12.48
CA GLN A 453 -5.79 -23.58 -12.76
C GLN A 453 -6.10 -23.76 -14.25
N ILE A 454 -6.40 -22.69 -14.99
CA ILE A 454 -6.64 -22.75 -16.43
C ILE A 454 -5.34 -22.99 -17.20
N ILE A 455 -4.21 -22.37 -16.81
CA ILE A 455 -2.89 -22.60 -17.41
C ILE A 455 -2.48 -24.06 -17.26
N ASP A 456 -2.65 -24.65 -16.07
CA ASP A 456 -2.19 -26.00 -15.79
C ASP A 456 -2.98 -27.02 -16.63
N ASN A 457 -4.32 -26.94 -16.61
CA ASN A 457 -5.22 -27.87 -17.29
C ASN A 457 -5.39 -27.64 -18.81
N TYR A 458 -5.41 -26.37 -19.28
CA TYR A 458 -5.75 -26.01 -20.67
C TYR A 458 -4.68 -25.19 -21.39
N GLY A 459 -3.56 -24.88 -20.73
CA GLY A 459 -2.46 -24.09 -21.28
C GLY A 459 -2.68 -22.57 -21.24
N THR A 460 -1.64 -21.84 -21.62
CA THR A 460 -1.58 -20.38 -21.40
C THR A 460 -2.57 -19.56 -22.20
N LYS A 461 -2.97 -20.02 -23.40
CA LYS A 461 -3.91 -19.27 -24.24
C LYS A 461 -5.28 -19.10 -23.55
N PRO A 462 -5.99 -20.17 -23.11
CA PRO A 462 -7.20 -20.03 -22.30
C PRO A 462 -7.01 -19.18 -21.03
N GLY A 463 -5.89 -19.35 -20.31
CA GLY A 463 -5.63 -18.57 -19.08
C GLY A 463 -5.50 -17.07 -19.33
N ASN A 464 -4.90 -16.68 -20.44
CA ASN A 464 -4.77 -15.28 -20.81
C ASN A 464 -6.06 -14.71 -21.44
N ILE A 465 -6.81 -15.53 -22.19
CA ILE A 465 -8.14 -15.14 -22.69
C ILE A 465 -9.11 -14.89 -21.52
N PHE A 466 -9.01 -15.67 -20.43
CA PHE A 466 -9.73 -15.39 -19.18
C PHE A 466 -9.41 -13.98 -18.64
N LEU A 467 -8.14 -13.55 -18.57
CA LEU A 467 -7.80 -12.16 -18.22
C LEU A 467 -8.36 -11.15 -19.24
N CYS A 468 -8.30 -11.45 -20.55
CA CYS A 468 -8.84 -10.57 -21.59
C CYS A 468 -10.35 -10.33 -21.43
N LEU A 469 -11.14 -11.34 -21.04
CA LEU A 469 -12.57 -11.20 -20.79
C LEU A 469 -12.84 -10.23 -19.62
N PHE A 470 -12.08 -10.33 -18.52
CA PHE A 470 -12.21 -9.41 -17.38
C PHE A 470 -11.67 -8.01 -17.67
N LEU A 471 -10.63 -7.88 -18.50
CA LEU A 471 -10.16 -6.58 -18.99
C LEU A 471 -11.17 -5.92 -19.95
N ALA A 472 -11.88 -6.70 -20.77
CA ALA A 472 -12.97 -6.20 -21.61
C ALA A 472 -14.18 -5.74 -20.77
N LEU A 473 -14.56 -6.50 -19.75
CA LEU A 473 -15.57 -6.09 -18.77
C LEU A 473 -15.17 -4.79 -18.05
N GLY A 474 -13.92 -4.68 -17.60
CA GLY A 474 -13.40 -3.47 -16.96
C GLY A 474 -13.34 -2.26 -17.90
N SER A 475 -13.04 -2.46 -19.18
CA SER A 475 -13.10 -1.42 -20.22
C SER A 475 -14.54 -0.91 -20.41
N ALA A 476 -15.51 -1.83 -20.53
CA ALA A 476 -16.92 -1.49 -20.67
C ALA A 476 -17.47 -0.74 -19.43
N LEU A 477 -17.17 -1.24 -18.22
CA LEU A 477 -17.54 -0.58 -16.96
C LEU A 477 -16.91 0.82 -16.83
N THR A 478 -15.66 1.00 -17.30
CA THR A 478 -14.97 2.30 -17.30
C THR A 478 -15.69 3.31 -18.19
N ALA A 479 -16.27 2.88 -19.33
CA ALA A 479 -17.04 3.75 -20.20
C ALA A 479 -18.32 4.31 -19.55
N PHE A 480 -18.91 3.61 -18.57
CA PHE A 480 -20.10 4.06 -17.84
C PHE A 480 -19.81 5.06 -16.70
N ILE A 481 -18.57 5.17 -16.23
CA ILE A 481 -18.20 6.13 -15.17
C ILE A 481 -18.45 7.56 -15.67
N LYS A 482 -19.12 8.41 -14.88
CA LYS A 482 -19.28 9.84 -15.18
C LYS A 482 -18.10 10.62 -14.61
N ALA A 483 -17.52 11.51 -15.42
CA ALA A 483 -16.42 12.39 -15.02
C ALA A 483 -16.93 13.57 -14.16
N ASP A 484 -17.24 13.29 -12.89
CA ASP A 484 -17.65 14.33 -11.94
C ASP A 484 -16.41 14.94 -11.27
N LEU A 485 -15.86 15.99 -11.89
CA LEU A 485 -14.59 16.63 -11.47
C LEU A 485 -14.78 17.53 -10.23
N ARG A 486 -14.96 16.93 -9.06
CA ARG A 486 -15.36 17.62 -7.82
C ARG A 486 -14.30 18.54 -7.25
N ARG A 487 -13.04 18.11 -7.26
CA ARG A 487 -11.90 18.91 -6.76
C ARG A 487 -11.64 20.09 -7.70
N GLN A 488 -11.80 19.92 -9.01
CA GLN A 488 -11.71 21.04 -9.95
C GLN A 488 -12.86 22.05 -9.80
N LYS A 489 -14.09 21.60 -9.52
CA LYS A 489 -15.21 22.48 -9.19
C LYS A 489 -14.93 23.27 -7.91
N ALA A 490 -14.55 22.59 -6.83
CA ALA A 490 -14.23 23.21 -5.54
C ALA A 490 -13.09 24.25 -5.65
N ASN A 491 -12.04 23.96 -6.43
CA ASN A 491 -10.94 24.91 -6.65
C ASN A 491 -11.38 26.17 -7.45
N LYS A 492 -12.38 26.06 -8.33
CA LYS A 492 -12.97 27.23 -9.00
C LYS A 492 -13.80 28.08 -8.04
N GLU A 493 -14.54 27.45 -7.14
CA GLU A 493 -15.41 28.11 -6.15
C GLU A 493 -14.68 28.79 -4.97
N THR A 494 -13.38 29.06 -5.11
CA THR A 494 -12.57 29.76 -4.09
C THR A 494 -13.12 31.18 -3.84
N PRO A 495 -13.14 31.72 -2.60
CA PRO A 495 -13.76 33.02 -2.30
C PRO A 495 -13.21 34.20 -3.11
N GLU A 496 -11.94 34.18 -3.49
CA GLU A 496 -11.34 35.20 -4.36
C GLU A 496 -12.00 35.25 -5.75
N ASN A 497 -12.36 34.09 -6.31
CA ASN A 497 -13.11 34.01 -7.57
C ASN A 497 -14.58 34.38 -7.38
N LYS A 498 -15.22 33.98 -6.28
CA LYS A 498 -16.63 34.34 -6.03
C LYS A 498 -16.82 35.85 -5.86
N LEU A 499 -15.87 36.53 -5.23
CA LEU A 499 -15.85 38.00 -5.16
C LEU A 499 -15.68 38.62 -6.56
N GLN A 500 -14.88 38.04 -7.45
CA GLN A 500 -14.76 38.51 -8.83
C GLN A 500 -16.02 38.23 -9.67
N GLU A 501 -16.63 37.04 -9.55
CA GLU A 501 -17.90 36.71 -10.23
C GLU A 501 -19.04 37.61 -9.74
N GLU A 502 -19.12 37.89 -8.42
CA GLU A 502 -20.08 38.86 -7.84
C GLU A 502 -19.80 40.31 -8.28
N GLU A 503 -18.53 40.72 -8.45
CA GLU A 503 -18.17 42.03 -9.02
C GLU A 503 -18.50 42.12 -10.53
N GLU A 504 -18.34 41.05 -11.32
CA GLU A 504 -18.71 41.03 -12.74
C GLU A 504 -20.23 41.01 -12.97
N GLU A 505 -21.00 40.27 -12.17
CA GLU A 505 -22.48 40.36 -12.19
C GLU A 505 -22.96 41.74 -11.71
N SER A 506 -22.33 42.30 -10.67
CA SER A 506 -22.60 43.65 -10.16
C SER A 506 -22.27 44.75 -11.18
N ASN A 507 -21.33 44.52 -12.11
CA ASN A 507 -21.00 45.50 -13.16
C ASN A 507 -21.82 45.30 -14.45
N SER A 508 -22.10 44.06 -14.87
CA SER A 508 -22.95 43.80 -16.04
C SER A 508 -24.40 44.27 -15.83
N SER A 509 -24.93 44.13 -14.62
CA SER A 509 -26.26 44.64 -14.22
C SER A 509 -26.36 46.18 -14.16
N LYS A 510 -25.27 46.92 -14.39
CA LYS A 510 -25.23 48.40 -14.37
C LYS A 510 -25.11 49.05 -15.77
N LEU A 511 -25.02 48.30 -16.86
CA LEU A 511 -25.13 48.89 -18.19
C LEU A 511 -26.58 49.37 -18.43
N PRO A 512 -26.83 50.66 -18.72
CA PRO A 512 -28.17 51.12 -19.04
C PRO A 512 -28.66 50.52 -20.36
N THR A 513 -29.86 49.96 -20.37
CA THR A 513 -30.54 49.54 -21.60
C THR A 513 -30.78 50.77 -22.48
N ALA A 514 -30.03 50.90 -23.57
CA ALA A 514 -30.25 51.95 -24.56
C ALA A 514 -31.56 51.64 -25.30
N VAL A 515 -32.64 52.33 -24.91
CA VAL A 515 -33.96 52.22 -25.56
C VAL A 515 -33.86 52.84 -26.94
N SER A 516 -34.09 52.02 -27.97
CA SER A 516 -34.27 52.51 -29.34
C SER A 516 -35.75 52.91 -29.51
N GLU A 517 -36.05 54.20 -29.41
CA GLU A 517 -37.38 54.73 -29.72
C GLU A 517 -37.55 54.90 -31.24
N ASP A 518 -38.20 53.92 -31.88
CA ASP A 518 -38.74 54.07 -33.24
C ASP A 518 -40.02 54.93 -33.20
N HIS A 519 -39.97 56.17 -33.69
CA HIS A 519 -41.16 56.93 -34.15
C HIS A 519 -40.79 58.17 -35.00
N LEU A 520 -40.74 58.03 -36.34
CA LEU A 520 -41.79 58.51 -37.28
C LEU A 520 -41.41 58.29 -38.76
#